data_AF-A0A349MY25-F1
#
_entry.id   AF-A0A349MY25-F1
#
_cell.length_a   1.000
_cell.length_b   1.000
_cell.length_c   1.000
_cell.angle_alpha   90.00
_cell.angle_beta   90.00
_cell.angle_gamma   90.00
#
_symmetry.space_group_name_H-M   'P 1'
#
loop_
_entity.id
_entity.type
_entity.pdbx_description
1 polymer ?
#
loop_
_entity_poly.entity_id
_entity_poly.type
_entity_poly.pdbx_seq_one_letter_code
_entity_poly.pdbx_strand_id
1 'polypeptide(L)'
;MNTEPTDIQTWLHDSRKAKGLTGHEVLQLLQDRYKIRISKSSFYRYEDSQTSLKAIPLLLIVALCDIYDRDFKEPFDIVRKQISIE
;
A
#
# COMPACT_ATOMS: atom_id res chain seq x y z
N MET A 1 -13.55 9.84 -15.27
CA MET A 1 -14.15 8.97 -14.23
C MET A 1 -13.07 8.76 -13.19
N ASN A 2 -13.22 9.32 -11.99
CA ASN A 2 -12.35 8.99 -10.86
C ASN A 2 -12.99 7.78 -10.17
N THR A 3 -12.62 6.58 -10.61
CA THR A 3 -12.97 5.37 -9.87
C THR A 3 -12.05 5.30 -8.65
N GLU A 4 -12.60 5.56 -7.47
CA GLU A 4 -11.91 5.32 -6.21
C GLU A 4 -11.46 3.85 -6.14
N PRO A 5 -10.25 3.54 -5.65
CA PRO A 5 -9.76 2.18 -5.61
C PRO A 5 -10.63 1.30 -4.71
N THR A 6 -11.03 0.14 -5.23
CA THR A 6 -11.90 -0.82 -4.52
C THR A 6 -11.12 -1.85 -3.70
N ASP A 7 -9.80 -1.90 -3.85
CA ASP A 7 -8.91 -2.82 -3.15
C ASP A 7 -7.62 -2.15 -2.67
N ILE A 8 -7.03 -2.70 -1.61
CA ILE A 8 -5.84 -2.13 -0.99
C ILE A 8 -4.61 -2.13 -1.92
N GLN A 9 -4.48 -3.08 -2.84
CA GLN A 9 -3.32 -3.18 -3.73
C GLN A 9 -3.35 -2.06 -4.78
N THR A 10 -4.52 -1.81 -5.39
CA THR A 10 -4.74 -0.67 -6.29
C THR A 10 -4.55 0.66 -5.54
N TRP A 11 -5.08 0.79 -4.31
CA TRP A 11 -4.87 2.00 -3.51
C TRP A 11 -3.38 2.26 -3.24
N LEU A 12 -2.61 1.23 -2.89
CA LEU A 12 -1.16 1.35 -2.65
C LEU A 12 -0.41 1.77 -3.93
N HIS A 13 -0.74 1.15 -5.07
CA HIS A 13 -0.15 1.48 -6.36
C HIS A 13 -0.38 2.93 -6.75
N ASP A 14 -1.64 3.36 -6.71
CA ASP A 14 -2.06 4.69 -7.14
C ASP A 14 -1.51 5.77 -6.20
N SER A 15 -1.49 5.49 -4.89
CA SER A 15 -0.89 6.40 -3.89
C SER A 15 0.59 6.64 -4.15
N ARG A 16 1.36 5.57 -4.43
CA ARG A 16 2.77 5.72 -4.79
C ARG A 16 2.96 6.54 -6.06
N LYS A 17 2.16 6.24 -7.10
CA LYS A 17 2.22 6.94 -8.39
C LYS A 17 1.87 8.42 -8.24
N ALA A 18 0.84 8.75 -7.47
CA ALA A 18 0.43 10.12 -7.18
C ALA A 18 1.52 10.89 -6.42
N LYS A 19 2.23 10.23 -5.50
CA LYS A 19 3.38 10.81 -4.80
C LYS A 19 4.62 11.00 -5.70
N GLY A 20 4.64 10.38 -6.88
CA GLY A 20 5.76 10.44 -7.81
C GLY A 20 6.95 9.56 -7.44
N LEU A 21 6.78 8.58 -6.54
CA LEU A 21 7.86 7.73 -6.07
C LEU A 21 8.02 6.46 -6.93
N THR A 22 9.26 6.08 -7.15
CA THR A 22 9.63 4.75 -7.63
C THR A 22 9.52 3.73 -6.50
N GLY A 23 9.34 2.45 -6.84
CA GLY A 23 9.36 1.38 -5.84
C GLY A 23 10.69 1.30 -5.08
N HIS A 24 11.82 1.66 -5.71
CA HIS A 24 13.11 1.68 -5.05
C HIS A 24 13.19 2.76 -3.95
N GLU A 25 12.68 3.96 -4.22
CA GLU A 25 12.63 5.04 -3.24
C GLU A 25 11.75 4.67 -2.05
N VAL A 26 10.58 4.06 -2.29
CA VAL A 26 9.71 3.60 -1.20
C VAL A 26 10.39 2.55 -0.33
N LEU A 27 11.07 1.57 -0.93
CA LEU A 27 11.84 0.56 -0.20
C LEU A 27 12.93 1.20 0.68
N GLN A 28 13.63 2.20 0.15
CA GLN A 28 14.66 2.92 0.88
C GLN A 28 14.06 3.71 2.05
N LEU A 29 12.95 4.42 1.84
CA LEU A 29 12.24 5.17 2.88
C LEU A 29 11.70 4.25 4.00
N LEU A 30 11.15 3.08 3.65
CA LEU A 30 10.73 2.07 4.61
C LEU A 30 11.89 1.57 5.47
N GLN A 31 13.04 1.32 4.86
CA GLN A 31 14.24 0.90 5.58
C GLN A 31 14.78 2.02 6.47
N ASP A 32 14.82 3.26 5.98
CA ASP A 32 15.48 4.36 6.68
C ASP A 32 14.65 4.87 7.85
N ARG A 33 13.36 5.16 7.61
CA ARG A 33 12.42 5.74 8.59
C ARG A 33 11.85 4.71 9.56
N TYR A 34 11.54 3.51 9.08
CA TYR A 34 10.76 2.52 9.83
C TYR A 34 11.51 1.23 10.14
N LYS A 35 12.74 1.07 9.63
CA LYS A 35 13.53 -0.19 9.73
C LYS A 35 12.80 -1.41 9.16
N ILE A 36 11.88 -1.18 8.23
CA ILE A 36 11.13 -2.24 7.55
C ILE A 36 11.93 -2.70 6.33
N ARG A 37 12.33 -3.97 6.32
CA ARG A 37 12.96 -4.63 5.17
C ARG A 37 11.97 -5.52 4.47
N ILE A 38 11.64 -5.17 3.24
CA ILE A 38 10.83 -6.00 2.35
C ILE A 38 11.58 -6.20 1.03
N SER A 39 11.44 -7.38 0.45
CA SER A 39 12.06 -7.66 -0.85
C SER A 39 11.37 -6.86 -1.95
N LYS A 40 12.11 -6.53 -3.02
CA LYS A 40 11.55 -5.84 -4.20
C LYS A 40 10.35 -6.59 -4.77
N SER A 41 10.43 -7.91 -4.88
CA SER A 41 9.34 -8.73 -5.40
C SER A 41 8.11 -8.71 -4.47
N SER A 42 8.30 -8.81 -3.15
CA SER A 42 7.21 -8.69 -2.19
C SER A 42 6.50 -7.34 -2.27
N PHE A 43 7.28 -6.26 -2.40
CA PHE A 43 6.74 -4.90 -2.53
C PHE A 43 5.83 -4.76 -3.76
N TYR A 44 6.29 -5.18 -4.94
CA TYR A 44 5.46 -5.09 -6.15
C TYR A 44 4.23 -5.99 -6.10
N ARG A 45 4.30 -7.12 -5.39
CA ARG A 45 3.10 -7.94 -5.15
C ARG A 45 2.06 -7.22 -4.29
N TYR A 46 2.47 -6.35 -3.37
CA TYR A 46 1.56 -5.51 -2.57
C TYR A 46 0.89 -4.39 -3.39
N GLU A 47 1.39 -4.09 -4.58
CA GLU A 47 0.85 -3.06 -5.48
C GLU A 47 0.22 -3.63 -6.76
N ASP A 48 0.07 -4.95 -6.84
CA ASP A 48 -0.47 -5.63 -8.01
C ASP A 48 -1.81 -6.28 -7.66
N SER A 49 -2.91 -5.69 -8.12
CA SER A 49 -4.27 -6.18 -7.88
C SER A 49 -4.58 -7.54 -8.51
N GLN A 50 -3.74 -8.02 -9.44
CA GLN A 50 -3.87 -9.35 -10.03
C GLN A 50 -3.19 -10.43 -9.17
N THR A 51 -2.32 -10.04 -8.23
CA THR A 51 -1.63 -10.97 -7.35
C THR A 51 -2.53 -11.37 -6.19
N SER A 52 -2.79 -12.68 -6.06
CA SER A 52 -3.40 -13.21 -4.84
C SER A 52 -2.46 -13.07 -3.65
N LEU A 53 -2.92 -12.35 -2.62
CA LEU A 53 -2.22 -12.16 -1.35
C LEU A 53 -3.01 -12.78 -0.21
N LYS A 54 -2.30 -13.39 0.75
CA LYS A 54 -2.91 -13.86 2.00
C LYS A 54 -3.21 -12.70 2.95
N ALA A 55 -2.30 -11.73 3.06
CA ALA A 55 -2.43 -10.54 3.89
C ALA A 55 -1.34 -9.51 3.55
N ILE A 56 -1.61 -8.23 3.84
CA ILE A 56 -0.61 -7.16 3.92
C ILE A 56 -0.50 -6.76 5.41
N PRO A 57 0.71 -6.68 5.99
CA PRO A 57 0.86 -6.26 7.39
C PRO A 57 0.29 -4.85 7.63
N LEU A 58 -0.53 -4.68 8.67
CA LEU A 58 -1.12 -3.38 8.99
C LEU A 58 -0.07 -2.28 9.24
N LEU A 59 1.02 -2.64 9.94
CA LEU A 59 2.14 -1.72 10.18
C LEU A 59 2.80 -1.25 8.88
N LEU A 60 2.83 -2.11 7.85
CA LEU A 60 3.34 -1.72 6.53
C LEU A 60 2.40 -0.72 5.87
N ILE A 61 1.09 -0.93 5.94
CA ILE A 61 0.10 0.02 5.39
C ILE A 61 0.24 1.39 6.06
N VAL A 62 0.37 1.42 7.40
CA VAL A 62 0.58 2.68 8.15
C VAL A 62 1.86 3.39 7.70
N ALA A 63 2.98 2.69 7.59
CA ALA A 63 4.24 3.27 7.14
C ALA A 63 4.15 3.81 5.69
N LEU A 64 3.43 3.10 4.82
CA LEU A 64 3.21 3.54 3.44
C LEU A 64 2.29 4.77 3.37
N CYS A 65 1.29 4.90 4.26
CA CYS A 65 0.47 6.10 4.36
C CYS A 65 1.31 7.35 4.66
N ASP A 66 2.23 7.26 5.63
CA ASP A 66 3.17 8.35 5.92
C ASP A 66 4.08 8.65 4.73
N ILE A 67 4.66 7.64 4.08
CA ILE A 67 5.54 7.85 2.92
C ILE A 67 4.80 8.52 1.75
N TYR A 68 3.52 8.19 1.58
CA TYR A 68 2.67 8.72 0.52
C TYR A 68 2.02 10.06 0.88
N ASP A 69 2.23 10.59 2.08
CA ASP A 69 1.52 11.74 2.66
C ASP A 69 -0.01 11.60 2.53
N ARG A 70 -0.54 10.42 2.88
CA ARG A 70 -1.98 10.13 2.85
C ARG A 70 -2.48 9.69 4.21
N ASP A 71 -3.75 10.00 4.49
CA ASP A 71 -4.40 9.60 5.72
C ASP A 71 -4.72 8.10 5.74
N PHE A 72 -4.60 7.48 6.91
CA PHE A 72 -4.82 6.04 7.09
C PHE A 72 -6.31 5.63 7.02
N LYS A 73 -7.25 6.58 7.14
CA LYS A 73 -8.68 6.29 7.08
C LYS A 73 -9.10 5.63 5.79
N GLU A 74 -8.61 6.12 4.64
CA GLU A 74 -8.96 5.56 3.33
C GLU A 74 -8.58 4.07 3.19
N PRO A 75 -7.30 3.65 3.37
CA PRO A 75 -6.93 2.25 3.25
C PRO A 75 -7.57 1.40 4.35
N PHE A 76 -7.84 1.96 5.53
CA PHE A 76 -8.59 1.26 6.57
C PHE A 76 -10.03 0.95 6.13
N ASP A 77 -10.75 1.91 5.55
CA ASP A 77 -12.12 1.71 5.06
C ASP A 77 -12.16 0.68 3.92
N ILE A 78 -11.15 0.69 3.03
CA ILE A 78 -11.00 -0.30 1.95
C ILE A 78 -10.78 -1.69 2.55
N VAL A 79 -9.77 -1.86 3.42
CA VAL A 79 -9.48 -3.14 4.06
C VAL A 79 -10.69 -3.64 4.84
N ARG A 80 -11.36 -2.75 5.59
CA ARG A 80 -12.59 -3.08 6.32
C ARG A 80 -13.67 -3.62 5.39
N LYS A 81 -13.96 -2.96 4.27
CA LYS A 81 -14.94 -3.46 3.28
C LYS A 81 -14.51 -4.80 2.68
N GLN A 82 -13.23 -5.00 2.42
CA GLN A 82 -12.70 -6.25 1.86
C GLN A 82 -12.76 -7.43 2.83
N ILE A 83 -12.62 -7.20 4.14
CA ILE A 83 -12.75 -8.25 5.16
C ILE A 83 -14.19 -8.43 5.64
N SER A 84 -15.02 -7.38 5.60
CA SER A 84 -16.43 -7.40 5.98
C SER A 84 -17.29 -8.03 4.90
N ILE A 85 -16.88 -9.20 4.39
CA ILE A 85 -17.75 -10.09 3.63
C ILE A 85 -18.87 -10.56 4.59
N GLU A 86 -19.92 -9.74 4.67
CA GLU A 86 -21.33 -10.12 4.77
C GLU A 86 -22.03 -9.65 3.48
#